data_AF-A0A9E6DMB0-F1
#
_entry.id   AF-A0A9E6DMB0-F1
#
_cell.length_a   1.000
_cell.length_b   1.000
_cell.length_c   1.000
_cell.angle_alpha   90.00
_cell.angle_beta   90.00
_cell.angle_gamma   90.00
#
_symmetry.space_group_name_H-M   'P 1'
#
loop_
_entity.id
_entity.type
_entity.pdbx_description
1 polymer ?
#
loop_
_entity_poly.entity_id
_entity_poly.type
_entity_poly.pdbx_seq_one_letter_code
_entity_poly.pdbx_strand_id
1 'polypeptide(L)'
;MNLGRLLSSGMAMALFLWGTSAGANGQLKTIGKGKAMVLDFKQFKGEYAANYKVFKVRCTKCHEMRRPIIALQTGVTPMTGSNFDRAGIKVYVIKMMRKAHSNIDKPDAKKIIRFLVHARNLAQGK
;
A
#
# COMPACT_ATOMS: atom_id res chain seq x y z
N MET A 1 -71.89 -27.00 17.15
CA MET A 1 -71.14 -26.97 18.43
C MET A 1 -69.84 -27.75 18.26
N ASN A 2 -68.77 -27.34 18.98
CA ASN A 2 -67.35 -27.76 18.94
C ASN A 2 -66.53 -27.21 17.77
N LEU A 3 -65.82 -26.06 17.87
CA LEU A 3 -64.72 -25.64 18.77
C LEU A 3 -63.48 -26.55 18.71
N GLY A 4 -62.38 -26.01 18.14
CA GLY A 4 -61.07 -26.65 18.15
C GLY A 4 -60.00 -25.88 17.37
N ARG A 5 -59.61 -24.71 17.89
CA ARG A 5 -58.37 -24.00 17.50
C ARG A 5 -57.17 -24.90 17.77
N LEU A 6 -56.26 -25.05 16.81
CA LEU A 6 -54.87 -25.42 17.06
C LEU A 6 -53.96 -24.36 16.45
N LEU A 7 -53.36 -23.62 17.38
CA LEU A 7 -52.24 -22.72 17.23
C LEU A 7 -50.97 -23.47 16.82
N SER A 8 -49.97 -22.67 16.46
CA SER A 8 -48.53 -22.98 16.49
C SER A 8 -47.95 -23.57 15.22
N SER A 9 -47.37 -22.69 14.40
CA SER A 9 -45.90 -22.55 14.38
C SER A 9 -45.52 -21.31 13.60
N GLY A 10 -45.37 -20.19 14.33
CA GLY A 10 -44.65 -19.03 13.81
C GLY A 10 -43.18 -19.42 13.65
N MET A 11 -42.79 -19.72 12.43
CA MET A 11 -41.41 -20.01 12.06
C MET A 11 -40.64 -18.70 12.16
N ALA A 12 -40.05 -18.46 13.33
CA ALA A 12 -39.21 -17.30 13.60
C ALA A 12 -37.98 -17.35 12.68
N MET A 13 -38.05 -16.56 11.62
CA MET A 13 -37.00 -16.39 10.64
C MET A 13 -35.88 -15.57 11.28
N ALA A 14 -34.94 -16.26 11.93
CA ALA A 14 -33.74 -15.65 12.49
C ALA A 14 -32.86 -15.14 11.33
N LEU A 15 -33.01 -13.87 11.00
CA LEU A 15 -32.11 -13.12 10.12
C LEU A 15 -30.73 -13.04 10.78
N PHE A 16 -29.87 -13.97 10.40
CA PHE A 16 -28.46 -13.97 10.75
C PHE A 16 -27.79 -12.80 10.01
N LEU A 17 -27.75 -11.64 10.67
CA LEU A 17 -27.01 -10.46 10.23
C LEU A 17 -25.50 -10.76 10.33
N TRP A 18 -24.94 -11.35 9.28
CA TRP A 18 -23.49 -11.34 9.07
C TRP A 18 -23.04 -9.89 8.88
N GLY A 19 -22.55 -9.29 9.96
CA GLY A 19 -21.81 -8.03 9.91
C GLY A 19 -20.55 -8.23 9.08
N THR A 20 -20.55 -7.72 7.86
CA THR A 20 -19.32 -7.58 7.08
C THR A 20 -18.51 -6.44 7.69
N SER A 21 -17.52 -6.78 8.51
CA SER A 21 -16.49 -5.82 8.90
C SER A 21 -15.69 -5.45 7.66
N ALA A 22 -16.08 -4.36 7.01
CA ALA A 22 -15.27 -3.73 5.97
C ALA A 22 -13.96 -3.26 6.61
N GLY A 23 -12.91 -4.07 6.48
CA GLY A 23 -11.56 -3.64 6.77
C GLY A 23 -11.30 -2.35 6.00
N ALA A 24 -10.93 -1.29 6.70
CA ALA A 24 -10.56 -0.03 6.08
C ALA A 24 -9.31 -0.27 5.23
N ASN A 25 -9.51 -0.62 3.96
CA ASN A 25 -8.46 -0.77 2.97
C ASN A 25 -7.87 0.62 2.71
N GLY A 26 -6.84 0.98 3.48
CA GLY A 26 -6.16 2.25 3.37
C GLY A 26 -5.44 2.35 2.03
N GLN A 27 -6.15 2.82 1.01
CA GLN A 27 -5.59 3.02 -0.32
C GLN A 27 -4.43 4.02 -0.25
N LEU A 28 -3.29 3.71 -0.90
CA LEU A 28 -2.13 4.58 -0.96
C LEU A 28 -2.51 5.98 -1.51
N LYS A 29 -2.38 7.00 -0.67
CA LYS A 29 -2.79 8.38 -0.99
C LYS A 29 -1.67 9.14 -1.68
N THR A 30 -2.00 9.85 -2.75
CA THR A 30 -1.09 10.75 -3.46
C THR A 30 -1.63 12.17 -3.47
N ILE A 31 -0.72 13.15 -3.58
CA ILE A 31 -1.04 14.56 -3.74
C ILE A 31 -0.43 15.03 -5.06
N GLY A 32 -1.15 15.89 -5.79
CA GLY A 32 -0.70 16.44 -7.06
C GLY A 32 -0.87 15.46 -8.23
N LYS A 33 -0.40 15.88 -9.41
CA LYS A 33 -0.48 15.13 -10.67
C LYS A 33 0.81 15.30 -11.48
N GLY A 34 1.03 14.41 -12.44
CA GLY A 34 2.20 14.50 -13.34
C GLY A 34 3.52 14.52 -12.57
N LYS A 35 4.41 15.47 -12.89
CA LYS A 35 5.72 15.63 -12.24
C LYS A 35 5.63 16.08 -10.78
N ALA A 36 4.52 16.72 -10.38
CA ALA A 36 4.28 17.16 -9.01
C ALA A 36 3.66 16.08 -8.12
N MET A 37 3.45 14.86 -8.65
CA MET A 37 2.87 13.76 -7.89
C MET A 37 3.80 13.30 -6.76
N VAL A 38 3.29 13.32 -5.54
CA VAL A 38 3.98 12.86 -4.32
C VAL A 38 3.06 11.97 -3.49
N LEU A 39 3.63 11.21 -2.56
CA LEU A 39 2.85 10.49 -1.55
C LEU A 39 2.40 11.46 -0.46
N ASP A 40 1.15 11.32 0.01
CA ASP A 40 0.68 12.08 1.17
C ASP A 40 1.45 11.63 2.42
N PHE A 41 2.26 12.52 2.99
CA PHE A 41 3.06 12.19 4.17
C PHE A 41 2.20 11.82 5.39
N LYS A 42 1.00 12.42 5.53
CA LYS A 42 0.14 12.25 6.71
C LYS A 42 -0.36 10.81 6.90
N GLN A 43 -0.30 10.00 5.84
CA GLN A 43 -0.70 8.59 5.91
C GLN A 43 0.34 7.69 6.60
N PHE A 44 1.59 8.15 6.70
CA PHE A 44 2.66 7.36 7.31
C PHE A 44 2.88 7.77 8.77
N LYS A 45 2.96 6.78 9.66
CA LYS A 45 3.21 6.98 11.10
C LYS A 45 4.43 6.18 11.56
N GLY A 46 4.97 6.53 12.74
CA GLY A 46 6.08 5.82 13.38
C GLY A 46 7.30 5.66 12.48
N GLU A 47 7.84 4.44 12.38
CA GLU A 47 9.03 4.16 11.58
C GLU A 47 8.84 4.45 10.08
N TYR A 48 7.62 4.30 9.54
CA TYR A 48 7.36 4.52 8.12
C TYR A 48 7.43 5.99 7.74
N ALA A 49 7.07 6.90 8.67
CA ALA A 49 7.24 8.34 8.47
C ALA A 49 8.73 8.71 8.38
N ALA A 50 9.57 8.13 9.25
CA ALA A 50 11.02 8.33 9.21
C ALA A 50 11.64 7.73 7.94
N ASN A 51 11.23 6.52 7.56
CA ASN A 51 11.73 5.86 6.35
C ASN A 51 11.27 6.57 5.08
N TYR A 52 10.07 7.16 5.05
CA TYR A 52 9.61 7.99 3.94
C TYR A 52 10.52 9.21 3.72
N LYS A 53 11.00 9.86 4.79
CA LYS A 53 11.93 10.99 4.65
C LYS A 53 13.22 10.57 3.94
N VAL A 54 13.77 9.40 4.29
CA VAL A 54 14.95 8.82 3.61
C VAL A 54 14.63 8.51 2.15
N PHE A 55 13.50 7.82 1.90
CA PHE A 55 13.03 7.52 0.55
C PHE A 55 12.89 8.78 -0.30
N LYS A 56 12.25 9.83 0.22
CA LYS A 56 12.06 11.10 -0.48
C LYS A 56 13.38 11.72 -0.87
N VAL A 57 14.33 11.84 0.05
CA VAL A 57 15.63 12.48 -0.24
C VAL A 57 16.45 11.65 -1.24
N ARG A 58 16.49 10.33 -1.09
CA ARG A 58 17.34 9.47 -1.93
C ARG A 58 16.74 9.19 -3.31
N CYS A 59 15.46 8.84 -3.37
CA CYS A 59 14.83 8.37 -4.61
C CYS A 59 14.36 9.49 -5.54
N THR A 60 14.42 10.77 -5.13
CA THR A 60 14.16 11.91 -6.02
C THR A 60 15.43 12.58 -6.53
N LYS A 61 16.62 12.05 -6.21
CA LYS A 61 17.89 12.64 -6.63
C LYS A 61 18.12 12.54 -8.14
N CYS A 62 17.70 11.43 -8.76
CA CYS A 62 17.98 11.15 -10.17
C CYS A 62 16.78 11.35 -11.10
N HIS A 63 15.55 11.31 -10.57
CA HIS A 63 14.31 11.47 -11.34
C HIS A 63 13.14 11.81 -10.39
N GLU A 64 11.99 12.18 -10.94
CA GLU A 64 10.82 12.55 -10.14
C GLU A 64 10.26 11.36 -9.32
N MET A 65 9.59 11.68 -8.20
CA MET A 65 8.94 10.70 -7.31
C MET A 65 7.81 9.93 -8.01
N ARG A 66 7.31 10.43 -9.15
CA ARG A 66 6.29 9.76 -9.96
C ARG A 66 6.64 8.32 -10.31
N ARG A 67 7.90 8.01 -10.66
CA ARG A 67 8.30 6.66 -11.09
C ARG A 67 8.05 5.59 -10.02
N PRO A 68 8.55 5.74 -8.78
CA PRO A 68 8.24 4.79 -7.72
C PRO A 68 6.76 4.81 -7.31
N ILE A 69 6.05 5.94 -7.39
CA ILE A 69 4.60 5.98 -7.10
C ILE A 69 3.83 5.11 -8.09
N ILE A 70 4.11 5.22 -9.39
CA ILE A 70 3.46 4.37 -10.39
C ILE A 70 3.78 2.91 -10.11
N ALA A 71 5.04 2.58 -9.81
CA ALA A 71 5.42 1.20 -9.49
C ALA A 71 4.68 0.66 -8.25
N LEU A 72 4.48 1.50 -7.24
CA LEU A 72 3.70 1.17 -6.05
C LEU A 72 2.22 0.94 -6.37
N GLN A 73 1.63 1.68 -7.30
CA GLN A 73 0.22 1.54 -7.67
C GLN A 73 -0.01 0.34 -8.60
N THR A 74 0.77 0.23 -9.67
CA THR A 74 0.60 -0.81 -10.70
C THR A 74 1.20 -2.15 -10.30
N GLY A 75 2.19 -2.15 -9.40
CA GLY A 75 2.96 -3.35 -9.07
C GLY A 75 4.03 -3.70 -10.10
N VAL A 76 4.34 -2.82 -11.06
CA VAL A 76 5.39 -3.02 -12.06
C VAL A 76 6.22 -1.75 -12.23
N THR A 77 7.52 -1.92 -12.44
CA THR A 77 8.45 -0.81 -12.68
C THR A 77 8.24 -0.20 -14.07
N PRO A 78 7.96 1.11 -14.21
CA PRO A 78 7.56 1.70 -15.50
C PRO A 78 8.57 1.55 -16.64
N MET A 79 9.87 1.53 -16.32
CA MET A 79 10.94 1.50 -17.34
C MET A 79 11.33 0.08 -17.75
N THR A 80 11.16 -0.90 -16.87
CA THR A 80 11.69 -2.27 -17.06
C THR A 80 10.63 -3.34 -17.08
N GLY A 81 9.37 -3.03 -16.74
CA GLY A 81 8.28 -4.00 -16.64
C GLY A 81 8.43 -5.00 -15.48
N SER A 82 9.57 -5.00 -14.77
CA SER A 82 9.82 -5.92 -13.66
C SER A 82 8.81 -5.73 -12.52
N ASN A 83 8.41 -6.84 -11.91
CA ASN A 83 7.52 -6.86 -10.75
C ASN A 83 8.02 -5.97 -9.62
N PHE A 84 7.07 -5.34 -8.93
CA PHE A 84 7.27 -4.45 -7.79
C PHE A 84 6.53 -4.99 -6.56
N ASP A 85 6.66 -6.30 -6.33
CA ASP A 85 6.30 -6.98 -5.10
C ASP A 85 7.44 -6.91 -4.07
N ARG A 86 7.31 -7.62 -2.93
CA ARG A 86 8.33 -7.59 -1.87
C ARG A 86 9.73 -8.00 -2.35
N ALA A 87 9.84 -9.02 -3.20
CA ALA A 87 11.12 -9.48 -3.73
C ALA A 87 11.65 -8.50 -4.78
N GLY A 88 10.77 -8.06 -5.69
CA GLY A 88 11.08 -7.09 -6.73
C GLY A 88 11.54 -5.74 -6.17
N ILE A 89 10.93 -5.26 -5.09
CA ILE A 89 11.33 -4.04 -4.37
C ILE A 89 12.76 -4.17 -3.85
N LYS A 90 13.12 -5.31 -3.24
CA LYS A 90 14.48 -5.53 -2.74
C LYS A 90 15.50 -5.47 -3.88
N VAL A 91 15.22 -6.18 -4.99
CA VAL A 91 16.09 -6.16 -6.18
C VAL A 91 16.20 -4.75 -6.77
N TYR A 92 15.08 -4.04 -6.88
CA TYR A 92 15.03 -2.68 -7.39
C TYR A 92 15.88 -1.72 -6.55
N VAL A 93 15.74 -1.74 -5.22
CA VAL A 93 16.50 -0.85 -4.33
C VAL A 93 17.99 -1.18 -4.37
N ILE A 94 18.37 -2.46 -4.37
CA ILE A 94 19.79 -2.86 -4.52
C ILE A 94 20.35 -2.39 -5.88
N LYS A 95 19.57 -2.50 -6.95
CA LYS A 95 19.94 -1.98 -8.27
C LYS A 95 20.17 -0.46 -8.23
N MET A 96 19.28 0.30 -7.59
CA MET A 96 19.43 1.75 -7.45
C MET A 96 20.62 2.11 -6.57
N MET A 97 20.87 1.36 -5.49
CA MET A 97 22.02 1.52 -4.60
C MET A 97 23.35 1.40 -5.37
N ARG A 98 23.42 0.48 -6.34
CA ARG A 98 24.61 0.27 -7.19
C ARG A 98 24.79 1.34 -8.28
N LYS A 99 23.81 2.23 -8.51
CA LYS A 99 23.97 3.33 -9.47
C LYS A 99 24.90 4.39 -8.91
N ALA A 100 25.79 4.90 -9.77
CA ALA A 100 26.67 6.00 -9.43
C ALA A 100 25.85 7.21 -8.92
N HIS A 101 26.38 7.88 -7.90
CA HIS A 101 25.78 9.06 -7.27
C HIS A 101 24.39 8.85 -6.63
N SER A 102 23.91 7.62 -6.45
CA SER A 102 22.65 7.35 -5.74
C SER A 102 22.70 7.81 -4.28
N ASN A 103 23.89 7.76 -3.67
CA ASN A 103 24.14 8.00 -2.25
C ASN A 103 23.24 7.16 -1.33
N ILE A 104 22.83 5.97 -1.80
CA ILE A 104 22.12 5.00 -0.99
C ILE A 104 23.17 4.04 -0.44
N ASP A 105 23.29 3.95 0.88
CA ASP A 105 24.10 2.96 1.56
C ASP A 105 23.23 1.76 2.02
N LYS A 106 23.86 0.76 2.65
CA LYS A 106 23.13 -0.43 3.14
C LYS A 106 22.05 -0.06 4.18
N PRO A 107 22.30 0.80 5.18
CA PRO A 107 21.26 1.28 6.10
C PRO A 107 20.07 1.95 5.41
N ASP A 108 20.31 2.90 4.51
CA ASP A 108 19.26 3.61 3.77
C ASP A 108 18.49 2.65 2.87
N ALA A 109 19.16 1.72 2.19
CA ALA A 109 18.50 0.70 1.39
C ALA A 109 17.50 -0.13 2.23
N LYS A 110 17.87 -0.54 3.44
CA LYS A 110 16.96 -1.27 4.35
C LYS A 110 15.73 -0.45 4.74
N LYS A 111 15.90 0.86 5.01
CA LYS A 111 14.80 1.77 5.33
C LYS A 111 13.87 1.96 4.13
N ILE A 112 14.45 2.17 2.94
CA ILE A 112 13.72 2.35 1.69
C ILE A 112 12.93 1.08 1.32
N ILE A 113 13.53 -0.11 1.45
CA ILE A 113 12.84 -1.38 1.19
C ILE A 113 11.65 -1.53 2.13
N ARG A 114 11.83 -1.33 3.45
CA ARG A 114 10.74 -1.42 4.43
C ARG A 114 9.61 -0.45 4.10
N PHE A 115 9.94 0.79 3.76
CA PHE A 115 8.97 1.79 3.35
C PHE A 115 8.20 1.38 2.08
N LEU A 116 8.90 1.00 1.01
CA LEU A 116 8.27 0.64 -0.26
C LEU A 116 7.38 -0.60 -0.13
N VAL A 117 7.77 -1.58 0.68
CA VAL A 117 6.93 -2.76 0.95
C VAL A 117 5.65 -2.34 1.68
N HIS A 118 5.75 -1.51 2.71
CA HIS A 118 4.57 -0.99 3.42
C HIS A 118 3.66 -0.17 2.49
N ALA A 119 4.23 0.76 1.72
CA ALA A 119 3.48 1.55 0.75
C ALA A 119 2.82 0.68 -0.33
N ARG A 120 3.45 -0.43 -0.75
CA ARG A 120 2.86 -1.37 -1.70
C ARG A 120 1.68 -2.11 -1.08
N ASN A 121 1.75 -2.49 0.20
CA ASN A 121 0.62 -3.09 0.91
C ASN A 121 -0.57 -2.11 0.97
N LEU A 122 -0.34 -0.85 1.31
CA LEU A 122 -1.39 0.19 1.28
C LEU A 122 -2.00 0.33 -0.13
N ALA A 123 -1.17 0.29 -1.18
CA ALA A 123 -1.67 0.35 -2.56
C ALA A 123 -2.51 -0.87 -2.95
N GLN A 124 -2.30 -2.01 -2.29
CA GLN A 124 -3.09 -3.23 -2.47
C GLN A 124 -4.31 -3.30 -1.54
N GLY A 125 -4.51 -2.32 -0.65
CA GLY A 125 -5.53 -2.37 0.39
C GLY A 125 -5.25 -3.47 1.42
N LYS A 126 -3.99 -3.69 1.78
CA LYS A 126 -3.54 -4.69 2.76
C LYS A 126 -2.84 -4.06 3.96
#